data_AF-A0A2M7ZSD4-F1
#
_entry.id   AF-A0A2M7ZSD4-F1
#
_cell.length_a   1.000
_cell.length_b   1.000
_cell.length_c   1.000
_cell.angle_alpha   90.00
_cell.angle_beta   90.00
_cell.angle_gamma   90.00
#
_symmetry.space_group_name_H-M   'P 1'
#
loop_
_entity.id
_entity.type
_entity.pdbx_description
1 polymer ?
#
loop_
_entity_poly.entity_id
_entity_poly.type
_entity_poly.pdbx_seq_one_letter_code
_entity_poly.pdbx_strand_id
1 'polypeptide(L)'
;MFFAHLIFGLVIFTKKWQEDNIASAFLNVGLIAILFSVGWTITGIVSKLLMEPPGFGIQFDRDTFSLALLSIAEYFFYRMYYGEDLTEDGKEKQ
;
A
#
# COMPACT_ATOMS: atom_id res chain seq x y z
N MET A 1 -3.62 -5.27 10.85
CA MET A 1 -3.13 -4.30 9.83
C MET A 1 -2.43 -4.99 8.67
N PHE A 2 -1.45 -5.87 8.89
CA PHE A 2 -0.76 -6.59 7.81
C PHE A 2 -1.71 -7.28 6.79
N PHE A 3 -2.65 -8.09 7.29
CA PHE A 3 -3.62 -8.79 6.44
C PHE A 3 -4.48 -7.85 5.59
N ALA A 4 -4.73 -6.61 6.01
CA ALA A 4 -5.48 -5.64 5.20
C ALA A 4 -4.73 -5.29 3.91
N HIS A 5 -3.40 -5.17 3.97
CA HIS A 5 -2.54 -4.91 2.82
C HIS A 5 -2.49 -6.11 1.87
N LEU A 6 -2.42 -7.33 2.43
CA LEU A 6 -2.54 -8.55 1.64
C LEU A 6 -3.89 -8.66 0.93
N ILE A 7 -4.99 -8.38 1.63
CA ILE A 7 -6.34 -8.38 1.04
C ILE A 7 -6.43 -7.30 -0.05
N PHE A 8 -5.89 -6.10 0.19
CA PHE A 8 -5.84 -5.03 -0.82
C PHE A 8 -5.08 -5.47 -2.08
N GLY A 9 -3.89 -6.06 -1.92
CA GLY A 9 -3.12 -6.61 -3.03
C GLY A 9 -3.88 -7.70 -3.80
N LEU A 10 -4.58 -8.59 -3.10
CA LEU A 10 -5.44 -9.61 -3.73
C LEU A 10 -6.61 -8.99 -4.48
N VAL A 11 -7.27 -7.98 -3.92
CA VAL A 11 -8.38 -7.27 -4.58
C VAL A 11 -7.88 -6.60 -5.87
N ILE A 12 -6.75 -5.90 -5.82
CA ILE A 12 -6.17 -5.27 -7.02
C ILE A 12 -5.75 -6.32 -8.04
N PHE A 13 -5.12 -7.42 -7.61
CA PHE A 13 -4.81 -8.53 -8.49
C PHE A 13 -6.07 -9.04 -9.19
N THR A 14 -7.13 -9.36 -8.41
CA THR A 14 -8.39 -9.90 -8.90
C THR A 14 -9.13 -8.93 -9.82
N LYS A 15 -9.01 -7.63 -9.60
CA LYS A 15 -9.59 -6.62 -10.48
C LYS A 15 -8.80 -6.52 -11.80
N LYS A 16 -7.48 -6.40 -11.73
CA LYS A 16 -6.62 -6.16 -12.90
C LYS A 16 -6.46 -7.35 -13.84
N TRP A 17 -6.49 -8.59 -13.35
CA TRP A 17 -6.48 -9.75 -14.26
C TRP A 17 -7.79 -9.95 -15.02
N GLN A 18 -8.92 -9.47 -14.47
CA GLN A 18 -10.24 -9.53 -15.10
C GLN A 18 -10.46 -8.39 -16.10
N GLU A 19 -9.98 -7.18 -15.79
CA GLU A 19 -10.15 -6.00 -16.64
C GLU A 19 -9.11 -5.94 -17.78
N ASP A 20 -7.83 -6.22 -17.47
CA ASP A 20 -6.73 -6.06 -18.42
C ASP A 20 -6.18 -7.42 -18.89
N ASN A 21 -5.25 -7.98 -18.12
CA ASN A 21 -4.56 -9.24 -18.36
C ASN A 21 -3.73 -9.63 -17.14
N ILE A 22 -3.26 -10.88 -17.13
CA ILE A 22 -2.48 -11.42 -16.01
C ILE A 22 -1.14 -10.68 -15.79
N ALA A 23 -0.49 -10.18 -16.85
CA ALA A 23 0.76 -9.44 -16.72
C ALA A 23 0.54 -8.09 -16.03
N SER A 24 -0.53 -7.35 -16.37
CA SER A 24 -0.97 -6.13 -15.69
C SER A 24 -1.21 -6.40 -14.20
N ALA A 25 -1.89 -7.49 -13.85
CA ALA A 25 -2.14 -7.86 -12.46
C ALA A 25 -0.84 -8.09 -11.67
N PHE A 26 0.14 -8.80 -12.24
CA PHE A 26 1.45 -9.00 -11.61
C PHE A 26 2.24 -7.70 -11.48
N LEU A 27 2.22 -6.83 -12.49
CA LEU A 27 2.89 -5.52 -12.43
C LEU A 27 2.32 -4.65 -11.30
N ASN A 28 0.99 -4.59 -11.19
CA ASN A 28 0.31 -3.82 -10.14
C ASN A 28 0.60 -4.38 -8.74
N VAL A 29 0.53 -5.70 -8.55
CA VAL A 29 0.90 -6.32 -7.28
C VAL A 29 2.38 -6.13 -6.96
N GLY A 30 3.26 -6.20 -7.96
CA GLY A 30 4.68 -5.94 -7.81
C GLY A 30 4.96 -4.52 -7.33
N LEU A 31 4.29 -3.52 -7.92
CA LEU A 31 4.34 -2.13 -7.48
C LEU A 31 3.88 -1.98 -6.03
N ILE A 32 2.72 -2.55 -5.69
CA ILE A 32 2.18 -2.54 -4.31
C ILE A 32 3.19 -3.16 -3.34
N ALA A 33 3.77 -4.30 -3.67
CA ALA A 33 4.74 -4.99 -2.82
C ALA A 33 6.02 -4.15 -2.58
N ILE A 34 6.51 -3.46 -3.62
CA ILE A 34 7.67 -2.56 -3.51
C ILE A 34 7.33 -1.37 -2.62
N LEU A 35 6.21 -0.68 -2.88
CA LEU A 35 5.78 0.47 -2.09
C LEU A 35 5.56 0.09 -0.63
N PHE A 36 4.95 -1.06 -0.40
CA PHE A 36 4.73 -1.61 0.93
C PHE A 36 6.06 -1.90 1.64
N SER A 37 7.00 -2.56 0.98
CA SER A 37 8.32 -2.91 1.57
C SER A 37 9.13 -1.66 1.93
N VAL A 38 9.21 -0.70 1.01
CA VAL A 38 9.93 0.57 1.21
C VAL A 38 9.21 1.42 2.27
N GLY A 39 7.90 1.55 2.16
CA GLY A 39 7.08 2.32 3.10
C GLY A 39 7.10 1.75 4.51
N TRP A 40 7.06 0.41 4.67
CA TRP A 40 7.22 -0.22 5.98
C TRP A 40 8.58 0.11 6.56
N THR A 41 9.65 0.02 5.79
CA THR A 41 10.99 0.32 6.28
C THR A 41 11.07 1.76 6.82
N ILE A 42 10.55 2.74 6.09
CA ILE A 42 10.52 4.14 6.51
C ILE A 42 9.66 4.32 7.75
N THR A 43 8.42 3.83 7.73
CA THR A 43 7.49 3.95 8.87
C THR A 43 7.99 3.22 10.10
N GLY A 44 8.78 2.16 9.93
CA GLY A 44 9.41 1.43 11.03
C GLY A 44 10.53 2.23 11.68
N ILE A 45 11.30 2.98 10.89
CA ILE A 45 12.30 3.93 11.41
C ILE A 45 11.58 5.06 12.17
N VAL A 46 10.54 5.64 11.59
CA VAL A 46 9.71 6.69 12.24
C VAL A 46 9.10 6.17 13.54
N SER A 47 8.57 4.95 13.53
CA SER A 47 7.95 4.34 14.71
C SER A 47 8.96 4.07 15.83
N LYS A 48 10.21 3.72 15.48
CA LYS A 48 11.30 3.60 16.46
C LYS A 48 11.69 4.95 17.07
N LEU A 49 11.62 6.03 16.30
CA LEU A 49 11.93 7.38 16.78
C LEU A 49 10.83 7.91 17.71
N LEU A 50 9.56 7.61 17.41
CA LEU A 50 8.41 8.11 18.15
C LEU A 50 8.02 7.23 19.34
N MET A 51 8.37 5.93 19.34
CA MET A 51 7.84 4.99 20.32
C MET A 51 8.82 3.85 20.70
N GLU A 52 8.84 3.53 21.99
CA GLU A 52 9.57 2.38 22.54
C GLU A 52 8.90 1.03 22.20
N PRO A 53 9.63 -0.11 22.27
CA PRO A 53 9.12 -1.43 21.86
C PRO A 53 7.74 -1.87 22.40
N PRO A 54 7.39 -1.65 23.69
CA PRO A 54 6.07 -2.07 24.21
C PRO A 54 4.91 -1.22 23.69
N GLY A 55 5.20 -0.10 23.04
CA GLY A 55 4.20 0.76 22.42
C GLY A 55 3.21 1.41 23.37
N PHE A 56 2.02 1.76 22.85
CA PHE A 56 0.91 2.34 23.63
C PHE A 56 0.05 1.25 24.32
N GLY A 57 0.37 -0.04 24.16
CA GLY A 57 -0.30 -1.17 24.80
C GLY A 57 -0.01 -2.52 24.12
N ILE A 58 -0.42 -3.63 24.75
CA ILE A 58 -0.11 -5.01 24.30
C ILE A 58 -0.62 -5.30 22.87
N GLN A 59 -1.72 -4.68 22.45
CA GLN A 59 -2.29 -4.85 21.11
C GLN A 59 -1.83 -3.79 20.09
N PHE A 60 -1.12 -2.75 20.54
CA PHE A 60 -0.64 -1.66 19.70
C PHE A 60 0.84 -1.43 19.96
N ASP A 61 1.60 -2.44 19.57
CA ASP A 61 3.05 -2.41 19.59
C ASP A 61 3.58 -1.50 18.47
N ARG A 62 4.89 -1.30 18.50
CA ARG A 62 5.59 -0.45 17.53
C ARG A 62 5.43 -0.91 16.08
N ASP A 63 5.26 -2.20 15.86
CA ASP A 63 5.07 -2.76 14.52
C ASP A 63 3.67 -2.45 13.97
N THR A 64 2.65 -2.60 14.81
CA THR A 64 1.27 -2.23 14.49
C THR A 64 1.12 -0.73 14.23
N PHE A 65 1.84 0.11 15.00
CA PHE A 65 1.89 1.55 14.77
C PHE A 65 2.56 1.89 13.42
N SER A 66 3.68 1.24 13.10
CA SER A 66 4.34 1.38 11.80
C SER A 66 3.41 1.06 10.65
N LEU A 67 2.69 -0.06 10.76
CA LEU A 67 1.71 -0.48 9.78
C LEU A 67 0.53 0.50 9.64
N ALA A 68 0.09 1.11 10.75
CA ALA A 68 -0.97 2.11 10.71
C ALA A 68 -0.51 3.39 10.00
N LEU A 69 0.71 3.87 10.28
CA LEU A 69 1.31 4.99 9.56
C LEU A 69 1.48 4.68 8.07
N LEU A 70 1.89 3.45 7.75
CA LEU A 70 2.04 2.99 6.37
C LEU A 70 0.69 3.04 5.63
N SER A 71 -0.37 2.51 6.21
CA SER A 71 -1.70 2.54 5.61
C SER A 71 -2.19 3.97 5.32
N ILE A 72 -1.87 4.93 6.19
CA ILE A 72 -2.19 6.35 5.95
C ILE A 72 -1.39 6.87 4.74
N ALA A 73 -0.08 6.63 4.71
CA ALA A 73 0.77 7.06 3.60
C ALA A 73 0.36 6.44 2.26
N GLU A 74 0.06 5.14 2.26
CA GLU A 74 -0.44 4.41 1.09
C GLU A 74 -1.78 4.93 0.61
N TYR A 75 -2.70 5.28 1.52
CA TYR A 75 -3.98 5.90 1.13
C TYR A 75 -3.75 7.18 0.32
N PHE A 76 -2.83 8.06 0.75
CA PHE A 76 -2.47 9.26 -0.01
C PHE A 76 -1.77 8.91 -1.33
N PHE A 77 -0.85 7.94 -1.31
CA PHE A 77 -0.11 7.54 -2.50
C PHE A 77 -1.03 6.94 -3.57
N TYR A 78 -1.85 5.95 -3.23
CA TYR A 78 -2.78 5.33 -4.16
C TYR A 78 -3.87 6.28 -4.62
N ARG A 79 -4.33 7.19 -3.76
CA ARG A 79 -5.24 8.26 -4.17
C ARG A 79 -4.61 9.21 -5.19
N MET A 80 -3.32 9.51 -5.07
CA MET A 80 -2.61 10.31 -6.05
C MET A 80 -2.35 9.52 -7.34
N TYR A 81 -1.82 8.31 -7.22
CA TYR A 81 -1.44 7.42 -8.32
C TYR A 81 -2.65 7.01 -9.17
N TYR A 82 -3.68 6.44 -8.54
CA TYR A 82 -4.90 6.03 -9.24
C TYR A 82 -5.96 7.14 -9.36
N GLY A 83 -5.75 8.28 -8.70
CA GLY A 83 -6.64 9.43 -8.81
C GLY A 83 -6.58 10.10 -10.18
N GLU A 84 -5.43 10.02 -10.85
CA GLU A 84 -5.26 10.47 -12.23
C GLU A 84 -5.67 9.38 -13.25
N ASP A 85 -5.50 8.09 -12.92
CA ASP A 85 -5.93 6.95 -13.76
C ASP A 85 -7.45 6.79 -13.90
N LEU A 86 -8.27 7.41 -13.03
CA LEU A 86 -9.72 7.56 -13.30
C LEU A 86 -10.01 8.47 -14.50
N THR A 87 -9.00 9.17 -15.02
CA THR A 87 -9.05 10.05 -16.19
C THR A 87 -8.24 9.52 -17.38
N GLU A 88 -7.46 8.45 -17.23
CA GLU A 88 -6.53 7.98 -18.27
C GLU A 88 -6.75 6.55 -18.76
N ASP A 89 -7.93 5.96 -18.54
CA ASP A 89 -8.33 4.75 -19.30
C ASP A 89 -8.97 5.08 -20.66
N GLY A 90 -8.35 5.96 -21.44
CA GLY A 90 -8.59 6.01 -22.89
C GLY A 90 -8.90 7.37 -23.51
N LYS A 91 -7.97 8.31 -23.47
CA LYS A 91 -7.73 9.19 -24.63
C LYS A 91 -6.25 9.46 -24.82
N GLU A 92 -5.70 8.75 -25.80
CA GLU A 92 -4.72 9.30 -26.73
C GLU A 92 -5.05 10.79 -26.98
N LYS A 93 -4.12 11.69 -26.68
CA LYS A 93 -4.13 13.04 -27.27
C LYS A 93 -2.87 13.21 -28.09
N GLN A 94 -3.09 13.03 -29.39
CA GLN A 94 -2.45 13.78 -30.46
C GLN A 94 -2.44 15.29 -30.16
#